data_AF-A0A1M6P3D6-F1
#
_entry.id   AF-A0A1M6P3D6-F1
#
_cell.length_a   1.000
_cell.length_b   1.000
_cell.length_c   1.000
_cell.angle_alpha   90.00
_cell.angle_beta   90.00
_cell.angle_gamma   90.00
#
_symmetry.space_group_name_H-M   'P 1'
#
loop_
_entity.id
_entity.type
_entity.pdbx_description
1 polymer ?
#
loop_
_entity_poly.entity_id
_entity_poly.type
_entity_poly.pdbx_seq_one_letter_code
_entity_poly.pdbx_strand_id
1 'polypeptide(L)'
;MTNNDKLKLAQNVALVAGTFCVIVALLLLLNYWQVSQNDPIESQVMEVLVERLNEEPNNDGLKTEIRNYDLLARKAYFNSQWQVKTGAFLLLFGAIVLAVALRYFYSLKSKIEAPDKVLENEIASRIVAQKGIVIVGGIVFILAVIASFATVNYLDQYDIQTTELADAAPAEDDGIEVIDVDQTQEETAQQPVADESETTEEEVEAEQPAVEEEVAAPQPEPEAQPETSTASSLSINQIKNNHNSFRGPLGQGVIYHENIPTEWDGASGTNILWEAPIPKHGYNSPVVWGDKVFIAGADDQSREVYCYNADTGELLWTGVANNIPGSPSTMPRVTEDTGLAAPTVTTDGKRVFAIFGTGDVIAFDMDGNRVWAKNLGVPDNHYGHSSSLITWDNKLFIQLDTNSGGRLLALNTATGDPVWDTKRDANISWASPVLAEVDGKYQIILTAVPIVAGYDVETGEELWAVDCMMGEVGPSVGYSEGIVHAANEYATMVAIDIKTQEILWEDNMYLPEASSPLAHDGLLIICTSYGVMVCYDAKTGEEYWEHDVGTTFYSSPMYADGKLFMMDNAGVMRVYEYGKEMNLISENELGETFGTSPAFAEGRIYIRGDENLYCIGN
;
A
#
# COMPACT_ATOMS: atom_id res chain seq x y z
N MET A 1 -46.80 40.63 3.39
CA MET A 1 -45.50 41.34 3.47
C MET A 1 -45.48 42.43 2.41
N THR A 2 -45.34 43.68 2.84
CA THR A 2 -45.08 44.81 1.94
C THR A 2 -43.70 44.67 1.29
N ASN A 3 -43.43 45.42 0.21
CA ASN A 3 -42.08 45.46 -0.38
C ASN A 3 -41.02 45.94 0.64
N ASN A 4 -41.41 46.82 1.56
CA ASN A 4 -40.55 47.26 2.66
C ASN A 4 -40.25 46.13 3.67
N ASP A 5 -41.21 45.26 3.97
CA ASP A 5 -40.98 44.10 4.84
C ASP A 5 -40.01 43.09 4.20
N LYS A 6 -40.16 42.84 2.90
CA LYS A 6 -39.25 41.96 2.14
C LYS A 6 -37.83 42.53 2.06
N LEU A 7 -37.71 43.84 1.92
CA LEU A 7 -36.42 44.53 1.87
C LEU A 7 -35.70 44.49 3.22
N LYS A 8 -36.42 44.72 4.32
CA LYS A 8 -35.89 44.55 5.69
C LYS A 8 -35.48 43.10 5.97
N LEU A 9 -36.27 42.12 5.52
CA LEU A 9 -35.91 40.71 5.68
C LEU A 9 -34.63 40.37 4.92
N ALA A 10 -34.51 40.76 3.64
CA ALA A 10 -33.32 40.52 2.84
C ALA A 10 -32.07 41.19 3.43
N GLN A 11 -32.21 42.41 3.96
CA GLN A 11 -31.15 43.12 4.66
C GLN A 11 -30.69 42.37 5.93
N ASN A 12 -31.63 41.88 6.74
CA ASN A 12 -31.31 41.15 7.96
C ASN A 12 -30.64 39.81 7.65
N VAL A 13 -31.11 39.08 6.63
CA VAL A 13 -30.47 37.83 6.20
C VAL A 13 -29.05 38.08 5.68
N ALA A 14 -28.84 39.15 4.89
CA ALA A 14 -27.50 39.53 4.44
C ALA A 14 -26.58 39.92 5.60
N LEU A 15 -27.08 40.65 6.61
CA LEU A 15 -26.30 40.98 7.81
C LEU A 15 -25.90 39.73 8.59
N VAL A 16 -26.84 38.82 8.85
CA VAL A 16 -26.58 37.58 9.60
C VAL A 16 -25.59 36.68 8.84
N ALA A 17 -25.80 36.46 7.54
CA ALA A 17 -24.91 35.67 6.71
C ALA A 17 -23.50 36.29 6.62
N GLY A 18 -23.41 37.62 6.52
CA GLY A 18 -22.15 38.35 6.54
C GLY A 18 -21.40 38.19 7.88
N THR A 19 -22.08 38.36 9.00
CA THR A 19 -21.49 38.16 10.33
C THR A 19 -21.03 36.71 10.52
N PHE A 20 -21.83 35.73 10.08
CA PHE A 20 -21.45 34.32 10.11
C PHE A 20 -20.17 34.05 9.31
N CYS A 21 -20.07 34.55 8.07
CA CYS A 21 -18.86 34.40 7.25
C CYS A 21 -17.63 35.00 7.93
N VAL A 22 -17.76 36.18 8.56
CA VAL A 22 -16.65 36.82 9.27
C VAL A 22 -16.19 35.98 10.46
N ILE A 23 -17.12 35.41 11.23
CA ILE A 23 -16.77 34.56 12.37
C ILE A 23 -16.05 33.28 11.90
N VAL A 24 -16.58 32.59 10.89
CA VAL A 24 -15.94 31.37 10.35
C VAL A 24 -14.56 31.68 9.77
N ALA A 25 -14.42 32.78 9.02
CA ALA A 25 -13.13 33.20 8.49
C ALA A 25 -12.12 33.53 9.60
N LEU A 26 -12.55 34.18 10.69
CA LEU A 26 -11.68 34.44 11.84
C LEU A 26 -11.25 33.15 12.54
N LEU A 27 -12.15 32.18 12.72
CA LEU A 27 -11.80 30.87 13.29
C LEU A 27 -10.80 30.11 12.43
N LEU A 28 -10.97 30.12 11.10
CA LEU A 28 -10.03 29.53 10.16
C LEU A 28 -8.65 30.22 10.22
N LEU A 29 -8.62 31.54 10.31
CA LEU A 29 -7.37 32.30 10.45
C LEU A 29 -6.68 32.03 11.78
N LEU A 30 -7.43 31.90 12.88
CA LEU A 30 -6.89 31.54 14.19
C LEU A 30 -6.31 30.13 14.18
N ASN A 31 -7.01 29.15 13.59
CA ASN A 31 -6.51 27.79 13.43
C ASN A 31 -5.23 27.78 12.57
N TYR A 32 -5.25 28.44 11.41
CA TYR A 32 -4.06 28.58 10.56
C TYR A 32 -2.88 29.18 11.32
N TRP A 33 -3.12 30.24 12.10
CA TRP A 33 -2.07 30.88 12.88
C TRP A 33 -1.51 29.97 13.98
N GLN A 34 -2.38 29.20 14.65
CA GLN A 34 -2.01 28.22 15.67
C GLN A 34 -1.14 27.10 15.09
N VAL A 35 -1.51 26.54 13.94
CA VAL A 35 -0.74 25.50 13.24
C VAL A 35 0.57 26.06 12.70
N SER A 36 0.55 27.25 12.10
CA SER A 36 1.76 27.85 11.50
C SER A 36 2.86 28.21 12.51
N GLN A 37 2.51 28.37 13.79
CA GLN A 37 3.48 28.65 14.86
C GLN A 37 3.96 27.39 15.57
N ASN A 38 3.11 26.37 15.64
CA ASN A 38 3.39 25.10 16.29
C ASN A 38 3.08 24.01 15.28
N ASP A 39 4.02 23.74 14.37
CA ASP A 39 3.90 22.55 13.54
C ASP A 39 4.00 21.33 14.46
N PRO A 40 2.93 20.52 14.61
CA PRO A 40 2.97 19.36 15.49
C PRO A 40 4.07 18.36 15.10
N ILE A 41 4.46 18.35 13.82
CA ILE A 41 5.44 17.43 13.26
C ILE A 41 6.88 17.92 13.54
N GLU A 42 7.12 19.23 13.57
CA GLU A 42 8.43 19.84 13.90
C GLU A 42 8.50 20.32 15.37
N SER A 43 7.89 19.57 16.29
CA SER A 43 7.94 19.95 17.70
C SER A 43 9.36 19.75 18.26
N GLN A 44 9.93 20.81 18.87
CA GLN A 44 11.19 20.73 19.64
C GLN A 44 11.16 19.64 20.72
N VAL A 45 9.97 19.23 21.17
CA VAL A 45 9.81 18.13 22.13
C VAL A 45 10.19 16.80 21.49
N MET A 46 9.85 16.58 20.21
CA MET A 46 10.20 15.34 19.50
C MET A 46 11.71 15.25 19.31
N GLU A 47 12.39 16.33 18.92
CA GLU A 47 13.85 16.38 18.80
C GLU A 47 14.53 16.00 20.11
N VAL A 48 14.05 16.53 21.24
CA VAL A 48 14.59 16.24 22.58
C VAL A 48 14.31 14.79 23.01
N LEU A 49 13.13 14.25 22.69
CA LEU A 49 12.80 12.85 23.01
C LEU A 49 13.66 11.88 22.19
N VAL A 50 13.87 12.16 20.90
CA VAL A 50 14.75 11.38 20.02
C VAL A 50 16.20 11.49 20.48
N GLU A 51 16.68 12.68 20.88
CA GLU A 51 18.03 12.85 21.44
C GLU A 51 18.22 12.01 22.71
N ARG A 52 17.23 11.99 23.61
CA ARG A 52 17.25 11.12 24.80
C ARG A 52 17.22 9.64 24.45
N LEU A 53 16.48 9.25 23.41
CA LEU A 53 16.43 7.84 22.98
C LEU A 53 17.79 7.39 22.41
N ASN A 54 18.51 8.30 21.75
CA ASN A 54 19.88 8.03 21.30
C ASN A 54 20.86 7.85 22.49
N GLU A 55 20.64 8.54 23.61
CA GLU A 55 21.42 8.36 24.84
C GLU A 55 21.03 7.08 25.60
N GLU A 56 19.75 6.68 25.55
CA GLU A 56 19.20 5.52 26.25
C GLU A 56 18.38 4.58 25.33
N PRO A 57 19.00 3.82 24.42
CA PRO A 57 18.29 3.06 23.37
C PRO A 57 17.37 1.95 23.89
N ASN A 58 17.63 1.46 25.11
CA ASN A 58 16.90 0.35 25.73
C ASN A 58 15.83 0.82 26.73
N ASN A 59 15.45 2.10 26.71
CA ASN A 59 14.43 2.64 27.60
C ASN A 59 13.03 2.49 26.97
N ASP A 60 12.33 1.41 27.30
CA ASP A 60 10.99 1.11 26.76
C ASP A 60 9.93 2.15 27.19
N GLY A 61 10.12 2.79 28.34
CA GLY A 61 9.27 3.90 28.79
C GLY A 61 9.38 5.10 27.87
N LEU A 62 10.61 5.45 27.46
CA LEU A 62 10.87 6.57 26.55
C LEU A 62 10.35 6.28 25.13
N LYS A 63 10.52 5.04 24.63
CA LYS A 63 9.91 4.61 23.35
C LYS A 63 8.39 4.77 23.36
N THR A 64 7.75 4.38 24.46
CA THR A 64 6.30 4.53 24.64
C THR A 64 5.87 6.00 24.71
N GLU A 65 6.66 6.86 25.37
CA GLU A 65 6.42 8.30 25.44
C GLU A 65 6.51 8.96 24.04
N ILE A 66 7.53 8.59 23.25
CA ILE A 66 7.69 9.04 21.87
C ILE A 66 6.48 8.63 21.02
N ARG A 67 6.08 7.36 21.07
CA ARG A 67 4.89 6.84 20.35
C ARG A 67 3.62 7.60 20.73
N ASN A 68 3.39 7.83 22.02
CA ASN A 68 2.23 8.58 22.49
C ASN A 68 2.26 10.05 22.05
N TYR A 69 3.44 10.68 22.07
CA TYR A 69 3.60 12.06 21.64
C TYR A 69 3.38 12.20 20.13
N ASP A 70 3.95 11.29 19.33
CA ASP A 70 3.72 11.22 17.89
C ASP A 70 2.21 11.03 17.58
N LEU A 71 1.54 10.10 18.26
CA LEU A 71 0.10 9.90 18.12
C LEU A 71 -0.71 11.17 18.45
N LEU A 72 -0.33 11.89 19.52
CA LEU A 72 -0.97 13.14 19.89
C LEU A 72 -0.72 14.26 18.86
N ALA A 73 0.50 14.36 18.34
CA ALA A 73 0.86 15.32 17.30
C ALA A 73 0.05 15.06 16.02
N ARG A 74 -0.05 13.79 15.61
CA ARG A 74 -0.90 13.33 14.48
C ARG A 74 -2.37 13.68 14.72
N LYS A 75 -2.91 13.39 15.91
CA LYS A 75 -4.30 13.74 16.29
C LYS A 75 -4.57 15.24 16.18
N ALA A 76 -3.62 16.06 16.62
CA ALA A 76 -3.73 17.52 16.53
C ALA A 76 -3.72 18.00 15.06
N TYR A 77 -2.84 17.44 14.23
CA TYR A 77 -2.73 17.76 12.81
C TYR A 77 -4.02 17.42 12.05
N PHE A 78 -4.51 16.18 12.15
CA PHE A 78 -5.72 15.75 11.43
C PHE A 78 -6.98 16.50 11.89
N ASN A 79 -7.11 16.77 13.18
CA ASN A 79 -8.20 17.59 13.70
C ASN A 79 -8.15 19.00 13.11
N SER A 80 -6.95 19.59 12.98
CA SER A 80 -6.81 20.89 12.32
C SER A 80 -7.19 20.85 10.84
N GLN A 81 -6.70 19.87 10.07
CA GLN A 81 -7.04 19.72 8.65
C GLN A 81 -8.55 19.53 8.43
N TRP A 82 -9.18 18.70 9.25
CA TRP A 82 -10.62 18.49 9.24
C TRP A 82 -11.40 19.78 9.55
N GLN A 83 -10.95 20.56 10.55
CA GLN A 83 -11.53 21.87 10.87
C GLN A 83 -11.37 22.87 9.72
N VAL A 84 -10.23 22.88 9.03
CA VAL A 84 -10.00 23.74 7.86
C VAL A 84 -10.95 23.38 6.72
N LYS A 85 -11.06 22.10 6.37
CA LYS A 85 -11.94 21.61 5.29
C LYS A 85 -13.41 21.91 5.60
N THR A 86 -13.87 21.60 6.81
CA THR A 86 -15.24 21.83 7.25
C THR A 86 -15.55 23.33 7.32
N GLY A 87 -14.65 24.14 7.88
CA GLY A 87 -14.80 25.59 7.93
C GLY A 87 -14.82 26.23 6.55
N ALA A 88 -14.03 25.74 5.59
CA ALA A 88 -14.05 26.23 4.21
C ALA A 88 -15.41 26.00 3.53
N PHE A 89 -16.02 24.81 3.71
CA PHE A 89 -17.37 24.54 3.21
C PHE A 89 -18.44 25.43 3.87
N LEU A 90 -18.36 25.63 5.20
CA LEU A 90 -19.27 26.54 5.91
C LEU A 90 -19.13 27.98 5.42
N LEU A 91 -17.91 28.45 5.18
CA LEU A 91 -17.64 29.78 4.64
C LEU A 91 -18.21 29.94 3.23
N LEU A 92 -18.01 28.94 2.36
CA LEU A 92 -18.55 28.94 1.00
C LEU A 92 -20.09 28.99 1.01
N PHE A 93 -20.72 28.17 1.83
CA PHE A 93 -22.18 28.16 1.98
C PHE A 93 -22.71 29.50 2.49
N GLY A 94 -22.08 30.06 3.54
CA GLY A 94 -22.41 31.39 4.05
C GLY A 94 -22.29 32.48 2.98
N ALA A 95 -21.23 32.42 2.17
CA ALA A 95 -20.99 33.36 1.08
C ALA A 95 -22.06 33.27 -0.02
N ILE A 96 -22.52 32.06 -0.36
CA ILE A 96 -23.64 31.85 -1.30
C ILE A 96 -24.92 32.47 -0.76
N VAL A 97 -25.28 32.20 0.50
CA VAL A 97 -26.47 32.78 1.14
C VAL A 97 -26.39 34.31 1.16
N LEU A 98 -25.23 34.87 1.50
CA LEU A 98 -24.97 36.30 1.47
C LEU A 98 -25.16 36.89 0.07
N ALA A 99 -24.59 36.26 -0.96
CA ALA A 99 -24.70 36.71 -2.35
C ALA A 99 -26.16 36.69 -2.84
N VAL A 100 -26.91 35.63 -2.53
CA VAL A 100 -28.34 35.51 -2.86
C VAL A 100 -29.16 36.59 -2.13
N ALA A 101 -28.91 36.79 -0.84
CA ALA A 101 -29.60 37.79 -0.03
C ALA A 101 -29.34 39.21 -0.53
N LEU A 102 -28.10 39.54 -0.86
CA LEU A 102 -27.71 40.83 -1.44
C LEU A 102 -28.35 41.04 -2.82
N ARG A 103 -28.28 40.02 -3.70
CA ARG A 103 -28.91 40.09 -5.02
C ARG A 103 -30.41 40.34 -4.92
N TYR A 104 -31.08 39.64 -4.01
CA TYR A 104 -32.51 39.82 -3.77
C TYR A 104 -32.82 41.20 -3.16
N PHE A 105 -32.00 41.68 -2.22
CA PHE A 105 -32.09 43.02 -1.65
C PHE A 105 -32.00 44.11 -2.73
N TYR A 106 -31.00 44.06 -3.60
CA TYR A 106 -30.84 45.03 -4.69
C TYR A 106 -31.97 44.96 -5.72
N SER A 107 -32.47 43.75 -6.03
CA SER A 107 -33.62 43.58 -6.91
C SER A 107 -34.93 44.12 -6.33
N LEU A 108 -35.09 44.14 -5.01
CA LEU A 108 -36.24 44.75 -4.35
C LEU A 108 -36.09 46.27 -4.27
N LYS A 109 -34.89 46.76 -3.97
CA LYS A 109 -34.59 48.19 -3.90
C LYS A 109 -34.84 48.89 -5.24
N SER A 110 -34.54 48.24 -6.36
CA SER A 110 -34.81 48.80 -7.70
C SER A 110 -36.30 48.87 -8.08
N LYS A 111 -37.17 48.15 -7.37
CA LYS A 111 -38.63 48.13 -7.62
C LYS A 111 -39.42 49.14 -6.77
N ILE A 112 -38.77 49.91 -5.91
CA ILE A 112 -39.40 50.86 -4.97
C ILE A 112 -39.74 52.22 -5.63
N GLU A 113 -39.36 52.45 -6.89
CA GLU A 113 -39.74 53.68 -7.62
C GLU A 113 -41.20 53.74 -8.10
N ALA A 114 -42.01 52.70 -7.89
CA ALA A 114 -43.45 52.72 -8.19
C ALA A 114 -44.29 52.70 -6.90
N PRO A 115 -45.18 53.68 -6.66
CA PRO A 115 -45.99 53.73 -5.46
C PRO A 115 -47.18 52.77 -5.60
N ASP A 116 -47.19 51.69 -4.81
CA ASP A 116 -48.36 50.82 -4.69
C ASP A 116 -49.15 51.06 -3.40
N LYS A 117 -50.48 50.92 -3.55
CA LYS A 117 -51.51 51.32 -2.59
C LYS A 117 -51.38 50.61 -1.24
N VAL A 118 -51.46 51.44 -0.20
CA VAL A 118 -51.60 51.04 1.20
C VAL A 118 -52.95 50.38 1.42
N LEU A 119 -52.94 49.12 1.81
CA LEU A 119 -53.97 48.52 2.66
C LEU A 119 -53.25 47.83 3.82
N GLU A 120 -53.32 48.50 4.97
CA GLU A 120 -52.72 48.10 6.22
C GLU A 120 -53.30 46.78 6.72
N ASN A 121 -52.40 45.91 7.17
CA ASN A 121 -52.58 45.29 8.48
C ASN A 121 -51.18 45.06 9.09
N GLU A 122 -50.55 46.15 9.54
CA GLU A 122 -49.18 46.17 10.08
C GLU A 122 -48.95 45.17 11.23
N ILE A 123 -50.00 44.85 11.98
CA ILE A 123 -49.93 43.90 13.09
C ILE A 123 -49.80 42.46 12.55
N ALA A 124 -50.56 42.12 11.50
CA ALA A 124 -50.48 40.79 10.89
C ALA A 124 -49.14 40.56 10.17
N SER A 125 -48.61 41.57 9.49
CA SER A 125 -47.31 41.47 8.82
C SER A 125 -46.15 41.37 9.81
N ARG A 126 -46.19 42.08 10.95
CA ARG A 126 -45.21 41.92 12.04
C ARG A 126 -45.26 40.53 12.66
N ILE A 127 -46.44 39.98 12.92
CA ILE A 127 -46.59 38.63 13.48
C ILE A 127 -46.08 37.58 12.50
N VAL A 128 -46.34 37.73 11.20
CA VAL A 128 -45.84 36.80 10.17
C VAL A 128 -44.31 36.90 10.02
N ALA A 129 -43.74 38.11 10.08
CA ALA A 129 -42.29 38.30 10.03
C ALA A 129 -41.59 37.73 11.29
N GLN A 130 -42.15 37.94 12.47
CA GLN A 130 -41.63 37.34 13.71
C GLN A 130 -41.75 35.81 13.70
N LYS A 131 -42.88 35.26 13.25
CA LYS A 131 -43.02 33.81 13.06
C LYS A 131 -42.04 33.27 12.01
N GLY A 132 -41.82 33.99 10.92
CA GLY A 132 -40.84 33.62 9.90
C GLY A 132 -39.40 33.57 10.44
N ILE A 133 -38.99 34.56 11.25
CA ILE A 133 -37.67 34.58 11.89
C ILE A 133 -37.53 33.42 12.89
N VAL A 134 -38.57 33.15 13.69
CA VAL A 134 -38.56 32.03 14.64
C VAL A 134 -38.56 30.68 13.94
N ILE A 135 -39.30 30.53 12.83
CA ILE A 135 -39.34 29.28 12.05
C ILE A 135 -38.01 29.05 11.33
N VAL A 136 -37.46 30.06 10.65
CA VAL A 136 -36.17 29.93 9.95
C VAL A 136 -35.03 29.74 10.95
N GLY A 137 -34.99 30.53 12.03
CA GLY A 137 -34.03 30.36 13.12
C GLY A 137 -34.17 28.99 13.79
N GLY A 138 -35.39 28.50 13.98
CA GLY A 138 -35.68 27.17 14.51
C GLY A 138 -35.25 26.05 13.57
N ILE A 139 -35.46 26.19 12.26
CA ILE A 139 -34.98 25.22 11.26
C ILE A 139 -33.45 25.21 11.22
N VAL A 140 -32.80 26.37 11.25
CA VAL A 140 -31.33 26.47 11.31
C VAL A 140 -30.80 25.87 12.61
N PHE A 141 -31.47 26.11 13.73
CA PHE A 141 -31.10 25.53 15.03
C PHE A 141 -31.32 24.01 15.05
N ILE A 142 -32.44 23.52 14.53
CA ILE A 142 -32.71 22.07 14.42
C ILE A 142 -31.72 21.42 13.47
N LEU A 143 -31.37 22.05 12.34
CA LEU A 143 -30.34 21.54 11.44
C LEU A 143 -28.95 21.58 12.08
N ALA A 144 -28.63 22.60 12.88
CA ALA A 144 -27.38 22.66 13.63
C ALA A 144 -27.32 21.59 14.73
N VAL A 145 -28.43 21.33 15.41
CA VAL A 145 -28.56 20.27 16.41
C VAL A 145 -28.51 18.89 15.74
N ILE A 146 -29.23 18.67 14.64
CA ILE A 146 -29.14 17.44 13.85
C ILE A 146 -27.73 17.27 13.32
N ALA A 147 -27.08 18.31 12.80
CA ALA A 147 -25.69 18.25 12.37
C ALA A 147 -24.74 17.96 13.54
N SER A 148 -25.03 18.47 14.75
CA SER A 148 -24.28 18.19 15.99
C SER A 148 -24.49 16.78 16.54
N PHE A 149 -25.63 16.13 16.23
CA PHE A 149 -25.91 14.74 16.61
C PHE A 149 -25.57 13.75 15.48
N ALA A 150 -25.52 14.21 14.23
CA ALA A 150 -25.07 13.47 13.04
C ALA A 150 -23.55 13.60 12.83
N THR A 151 -22.88 14.55 13.51
CA THR A 151 -21.45 14.44 13.76
C THR A 151 -21.29 13.33 14.79
N VAL A 152 -20.90 12.16 14.32
CA VAL A 152 -20.55 11.05 15.18
C VAL A 152 -19.37 11.50 16.05
N ASN A 153 -19.57 11.52 17.37
CA ASN A 153 -18.49 11.70 18.32
C ASN A 153 -17.68 10.39 18.34
N TYR A 154 -16.79 10.22 17.35
CA TYR A 154 -15.88 9.07 17.29
C TYR A 154 -14.96 8.97 18.51
N LEU A 155 -14.96 9.94 19.42
CA LEU A 155 -14.25 9.88 20.70
C LEU A 155 -14.88 8.91 21.71
N ASP A 156 -16.18 8.62 21.64
CA ASP A 156 -16.83 7.70 22.60
C ASP A 156 -16.43 6.22 22.38
N GLN A 157 -15.79 5.91 21.24
CA GLN A 157 -15.20 4.58 20.98
C GLN A 157 -13.81 4.40 21.59
N TYR A 158 -13.25 5.43 22.24
CA TYR A 158 -11.88 5.43 22.77
C TYR A 158 -11.78 5.81 24.26
N ASP A 159 -12.80 5.52 25.07
CA ASP A 159 -12.71 5.72 26.53
C ASP A 159 -12.00 4.53 27.19
N ILE A 160 -10.68 4.64 27.34
CA ILE A 160 -9.88 3.72 28.15
C ILE A 160 -10.20 4.01 29.62
N GLN A 161 -10.62 2.99 30.37
CA GLN A 161 -10.79 3.06 31.83
C GLN A 161 -9.50 3.57 32.49
N THR A 162 -9.48 4.85 32.86
CA THR A 162 -8.48 5.40 33.77
C THR A 162 -8.71 4.78 35.14
N THR A 163 -7.91 3.78 35.49
CA THR A 163 -7.82 3.32 36.87
C THR A 163 -7.10 4.41 37.68
N GLU A 164 -7.78 4.88 38.71
CA GLU A 164 -7.43 6.00 39.57
C GLU A 164 -6.01 5.89 40.16
N LEU A 165 -5.13 6.83 39.81
CA LEU A 165 -3.95 7.19 40.61
C LEU A 165 -4.25 8.51 41.31
N ALA A 166 -4.92 8.42 42.45
CA ALA A 166 -4.95 9.46 43.45
C ALA A 166 -4.61 8.85 44.82
N ASP A 167 -3.60 9.45 45.46
CA ASP A 167 -3.13 9.25 46.83
C ASP A 167 -2.29 8.00 47.17
N ALA A 168 -0.97 8.14 47.08
CA ALA A 168 -0.08 7.68 48.15
C ALA A 168 1.25 8.45 48.15
N ALA A 169 1.55 9.10 49.29
CA ALA A 169 2.85 9.67 49.63
C ALA A 169 3.91 8.57 49.87
N PRO A 170 5.22 8.89 49.88
CA PRO A 170 6.28 7.88 49.83
C PRO A 170 6.58 7.30 51.22
N ALA A 171 6.84 5.99 51.28
CA ALA A 171 7.44 5.32 52.42
C ALA A 171 8.25 4.08 51.98
N GLU A 172 9.22 3.74 52.82
CA GLU A 172 10.48 3.04 52.58
C GLU A 172 10.42 1.52 52.40
N ASP A 173 11.50 1.01 51.79
CA ASP A 173 12.29 -0.20 52.09
C ASP A 173 11.65 -1.35 52.88
N ASP A 174 11.59 -2.53 52.26
CA ASP A 174 12.08 -3.77 52.88
C ASP A 174 12.09 -4.95 51.88
N GLY A 175 13.20 -5.70 51.87
CA GLY A 175 13.14 -7.15 51.90
C GLY A 175 13.23 -7.92 50.58
N ILE A 176 14.47 -8.23 50.18
CA ILE A 176 14.84 -9.34 49.30
C ILE A 176 14.42 -10.68 49.93
N GLU A 177 13.72 -11.54 49.19
CA GLU A 177 13.77 -12.99 49.38
C GLU A 177 13.98 -13.71 48.04
N VAL A 178 15.13 -14.35 47.94
CA VAL A 178 15.54 -15.29 46.89
C VAL A 178 15.08 -16.68 47.33
N ILE A 179 14.40 -17.42 46.45
CA ILE A 179 14.19 -18.86 46.62
C ILE A 179 14.82 -19.57 45.41
N ASP A 180 15.91 -20.26 45.71
CA ASP A 180 16.65 -21.19 44.87
C ASP A 180 16.07 -22.59 45.11
N VAL A 181 15.78 -23.36 44.04
CA VAL A 181 15.45 -24.78 44.16
C VAL A 181 16.15 -25.56 43.07
N ASP A 182 17.23 -26.23 43.50
CA ASP A 182 17.91 -27.29 42.78
C ASP A 182 17.24 -28.66 43.04
N GLN A 183 17.58 -29.59 42.14
CA GLN A 183 17.02 -30.90 41.79
C GLN A 183 16.64 -31.89 42.91
N THR A 184 15.68 -32.78 42.60
CA THR A 184 15.79 -34.24 42.87
C THR A 184 14.86 -35.10 41.99
N GLN A 185 15.44 -36.14 41.37
CA GLN A 185 14.81 -37.37 40.83
C GLN A 185 14.21 -38.19 42.00
N GLU A 186 13.26 -39.13 41.91
CA GLU A 186 13.00 -40.34 41.10
C GLU A 186 11.47 -40.62 41.23
N GLU A 187 10.75 -41.42 40.44
CA GLU A 187 10.92 -42.86 40.26
C GLU A 187 9.87 -43.42 39.26
N THR A 188 10.33 -44.47 38.59
CA THR A 188 9.78 -45.32 37.54
C THR A 188 8.45 -46.02 37.81
N ALA A 189 7.64 -46.24 36.76
CA ALA A 189 7.03 -47.56 36.48
C ALA A 189 6.38 -47.58 35.08
N GLN A 190 6.88 -48.42 34.17
CA GLN A 190 6.07 -49.41 33.43
C GLN A 190 6.87 -50.11 32.32
N GLN A 191 6.78 -51.43 32.32
CA GLN A 191 6.95 -52.37 31.20
C GLN A 191 6.41 -53.74 31.71
N PRO A 192 6.06 -54.76 30.89
CA PRO A 192 6.63 -55.00 29.55
C PRO A 192 5.74 -55.72 28.48
N VAL A 193 6.31 -55.83 27.26
CA VAL A 193 6.12 -56.81 26.12
C VAL A 193 4.73 -57.01 25.50
N ALA A 194 4.49 -57.36 24.23
CA ALA A 194 5.21 -57.93 23.07
C ALA A 194 4.29 -57.65 21.84
N ASP A 195 4.66 -57.38 20.58
CA ASP A 195 5.60 -57.96 19.59
C ASP A 195 4.78 -58.50 18.39
N GLU A 196 5.44 -58.50 17.22
CA GLU A 196 5.06 -59.09 15.92
C GLU A 196 3.99 -58.36 15.09
N SER A 197 4.10 -58.21 13.77
CA SER A 197 5.14 -58.43 12.76
C SER A 197 4.55 -58.06 11.38
N GLU A 198 5.44 -57.67 10.48
CA GLU A 198 5.40 -57.68 9.00
C GLU A 198 4.28 -58.42 8.24
N THR A 199 3.88 -57.86 7.08
CA THR A 199 3.92 -58.56 5.79
C THR A 199 3.79 -57.62 4.58
N THR A 200 4.38 -58.08 3.49
CA THR A 200 4.84 -57.41 2.26
C THR A 200 4.01 -57.86 1.03
N GLU A 201 4.38 -57.31 -0.15
CA GLU A 201 4.22 -57.84 -1.53
C GLU A 201 2.95 -57.44 -2.31
N GLU A 202 3.10 -56.62 -3.38
CA GLU A 202 3.28 -56.96 -4.84
C GLU A 202 1.93 -57.21 -5.53
N GLU A 203 1.60 -56.91 -6.79
CA GLU A 203 2.22 -56.56 -8.09
C GLU A 203 1.04 -55.93 -8.92
N VAL A 204 1.15 -55.26 -10.06
CA VAL A 204 1.27 -55.84 -11.42
C VAL A 204 1.26 -54.68 -12.45
N GLU A 205 2.18 -54.77 -13.39
CA GLU A 205 2.30 -54.04 -14.67
C GLU A 205 1.59 -54.82 -15.80
N ALA A 206 0.90 -54.16 -16.75
CA ALA A 206 0.66 -54.72 -18.10
C ALA A 206 0.05 -53.70 -19.11
N GLU A 207 0.86 -53.39 -20.12
CA GLU A 207 0.61 -53.42 -21.58
C GLU A 207 -0.65 -52.83 -22.26
N GLN A 208 -0.36 -51.99 -23.27
CA GLN A 208 -1.20 -51.60 -24.41
C GLN A 208 -1.40 -52.73 -25.43
N PRO A 209 -2.34 -52.56 -26.38
CA PRO A 209 -1.99 -52.86 -27.77
C PRO A 209 -2.38 -51.77 -28.78
N ALA A 210 -1.53 -51.68 -29.81
CA ALA A 210 -1.63 -50.85 -31.01
C ALA A 210 -2.42 -51.54 -32.14
N VAL A 211 -2.48 -50.84 -33.30
CA VAL A 211 -2.76 -51.25 -34.72
C VAL A 211 -3.83 -50.33 -35.31
N GLU A 212 -3.74 -49.71 -36.49
CA GLU A 212 -2.79 -49.58 -37.61
C GLU A 212 -3.35 -48.43 -38.47
N GLU A 213 -2.51 -47.62 -39.13
CA GLU A 213 -3.00 -46.79 -40.25
C GLU A 213 -2.00 -46.74 -41.41
N GLU A 214 -2.59 -46.57 -42.59
CA GLU A 214 -2.18 -47.10 -43.91
C GLU A 214 -1.25 -46.14 -44.67
N VAL A 215 -0.33 -46.70 -45.47
CA VAL A 215 0.69 -45.95 -46.22
C VAL A 215 0.16 -45.51 -47.59
N ALA A 216 0.20 -44.21 -47.89
CA ALA A 216 0.15 -43.69 -49.26
C ALA A 216 1.06 -42.45 -49.42
N ALA A 217 1.82 -42.40 -50.50
CA ALA A 217 2.70 -41.29 -50.91
C ALA A 217 2.25 -40.74 -52.29
N PRO A 218 2.83 -39.64 -52.82
CA PRO A 218 2.50 -38.25 -52.51
C PRO A 218 2.06 -37.45 -53.77
N GLN A 219 1.32 -36.35 -53.61
CA GLN A 219 1.06 -35.35 -54.67
C GLN A 219 0.85 -33.93 -54.07
N PRO A 220 1.01 -32.86 -54.88
CA PRO A 220 1.97 -31.78 -54.62
C PRO A 220 1.46 -30.60 -53.79
N GLU A 221 2.45 -29.96 -53.18
CA GLU A 221 2.49 -28.71 -52.42
C GLU A 221 1.68 -27.55 -53.06
N PRO A 222 0.78 -26.90 -52.30
CA PRO A 222 0.43 -25.51 -52.51
C PRO A 222 1.20 -24.62 -51.50
N GLU A 223 1.79 -23.56 -52.06
CA GLU A 223 2.56 -22.50 -51.43
C GLU A 223 2.24 -22.24 -49.95
N ALA A 224 3.26 -22.42 -49.10
CA ALA A 224 3.24 -22.03 -47.71
C ALA A 224 3.00 -20.52 -47.59
N GLN A 225 1.83 -20.15 -47.06
CA GLN A 225 1.67 -18.89 -46.37
C GLN A 225 2.56 -18.91 -45.12
N PRO A 226 3.22 -17.80 -44.75
CA PRO A 226 4.02 -17.77 -43.55
C PRO A 226 3.10 -18.06 -42.37
N GLU A 227 3.30 -19.21 -41.73
CA GLU A 227 2.70 -19.50 -40.44
C GLU A 227 3.11 -18.38 -39.50
N THR A 228 2.15 -17.53 -39.15
CA THR A 228 2.22 -16.68 -37.97
C THR A 228 2.44 -17.62 -36.80
N SER A 229 3.70 -17.75 -36.40
CA SER A 229 4.11 -18.28 -35.10
C SER A 229 3.23 -17.62 -34.04
N THR A 230 2.23 -18.36 -33.56
CA THR A 230 1.51 -18.02 -32.34
C THR A 230 2.53 -18.21 -31.22
N ALA A 231 3.27 -17.14 -30.93
CA ALA A 231 4.18 -17.09 -29.81
C ALA A 231 3.39 -17.44 -28.56
N SER A 232 3.66 -18.62 -27.98
CA SER A 232 3.03 -19.06 -26.73
C SER A 232 3.20 -17.96 -25.69
N SER A 233 2.07 -17.48 -25.17
CA SER A 233 2.02 -16.64 -23.97
C SER A 233 2.53 -17.45 -22.78
N LEU A 234 2.94 -16.73 -21.72
CA LEU A 234 3.37 -17.33 -20.46
C LEU A 234 2.24 -18.14 -19.85
N SER A 235 2.51 -19.39 -19.52
CA SER A 235 1.60 -20.19 -18.69
C SER A 235 1.74 -19.81 -17.22
N ILE A 236 0.65 -19.96 -16.46
CA ILE A 236 0.67 -19.76 -15.01
C ILE A 236 1.71 -20.65 -14.32
N ASN A 237 1.93 -21.88 -14.80
CA ASN A 237 2.93 -22.79 -14.23
C ASN A 237 4.36 -22.26 -14.41
N GLN A 238 4.67 -21.64 -15.56
CA GLN A 238 5.97 -21.00 -15.75
C GLN A 238 6.17 -19.82 -14.81
N ILE A 239 5.12 -19.02 -14.59
CA ILE A 239 5.15 -17.91 -13.63
C ILE A 239 5.36 -18.44 -12.21
N LYS A 240 4.60 -19.45 -11.78
CA LYS A 240 4.70 -20.04 -10.43
C LYS A 240 6.05 -20.72 -10.15
N ASN A 241 6.74 -21.20 -11.19
CA ASN A 241 8.07 -21.78 -11.09
C ASN A 241 9.20 -20.74 -11.04
N ASN A 242 8.89 -19.44 -10.99
CA ASN A 242 9.86 -18.36 -11.00
C ASN A 242 9.42 -17.21 -10.06
N HIS A 243 10.27 -16.21 -9.89
CA HIS A 243 9.96 -14.98 -9.17
C HIS A 243 10.04 -13.81 -10.14
N ASN A 244 9.05 -13.68 -11.02
CA ASN A 244 9.15 -12.86 -12.23
C ASN A 244 8.79 -11.37 -12.08
N SER A 245 8.34 -10.95 -10.89
CA SER A 245 7.88 -9.58 -10.59
C SER A 245 8.04 -9.27 -9.10
N PHE A 246 7.78 -8.02 -8.71
CA PHE A 246 7.67 -7.64 -7.29
C PHE A 246 6.77 -8.61 -6.53
N ARG A 247 7.22 -9.11 -5.37
CA ARG A 247 6.49 -10.10 -4.56
C ARG A 247 6.15 -11.40 -5.30
N GLY A 248 6.92 -11.73 -6.34
CA GLY A 248 6.88 -13.01 -7.02
C GLY A 248 5.69 -13.19 -7.96
N PRO A 249 5.26 -14.45 -8.18
CA PRO A 249 4.12 -14.79 -9.02
C PRO A 249 2.89 -13.94 -8.72
N LEU A 250 2.32 -13.34 -9.77
CA LEU A 250 1.10 -12.53 -9.71
C LEU A 250 1.17 -11.27 -8.80
N GLY A 251 2.32 -10.97 -8.18
CA GLY A 251 2.48 -9.81 -7.29
C GLY A 251 1.87 -9.98 -5.88
N GLN A 252 1.57 -11.21 -5.46
CA GLN A 252 0.77 -11.47 -4.25
C GLN A 252 1.58 -11.80 -3.00
N GLY A 253 2.90 -11.98 -3.11
CA GLY A 253 3.74 -12.41 -1.99
C GLY A 253 3.62 -13.90 -1.66
N VAL A 254 3.04 -14.70 -2.57
CA VAL A 254 2.86 -16.16 -2.42
C VAL A 254 3.81 -16.90 -3.34
N ILE A 255 4.70 -17.67 -2.75
CA ILE A 255 5.78 -18.39 -3.43
C ILE A 255 5.48 -19.90 -3.43
N TYR A 256 5.69 -20.55 -4.57
CA TYR A 256 5.37 -21.97 -4.78
C TYR A 256 6.60 -22.89 -4.75
N HIS A 257 7.75 -22.35 -4.36
CA HIS A 257 8.99 -23.11 -4.19
C HIS A 257 9.05 -23.73 -2.79
N GLU A 258 9.59 -24.95 -2.74
CA GLU A 258 9.77 -25.73 -1.51
C GLU A 258 11.25 -25.75 -1.10
N ASN A 259 11.52 -26.29 0.10
CA ASN A 259 12.89 -26.45 0.64
C ASN A 259 13.64 -25.12 0.78
N ILE A 260 12.91 -24.06 1.14
CA ILE A 260 13.48 -22.72 1.35
C ILE A 260 14.31 -22.74 2.65
N PRO A 261 15.56 -22.25 2.63
CA PRO A 261 16.41 -22.21 3.82
C PRO A 261 15.76 -21.33 4.89
N THR A 262 15.89 -21.74 6.14
CA THR A 262 15.37 -21.01 7.29
C THR A 262 16.45 -20.45 8.18
N GLU A 263 17.70 -20.86 8.04
CA GLU A 263 18.80 -20.44 8.90
C GLU A 263 19.99 -19.95 8.07
N TRP A 264 20.53 -18.77 8.37
CA TRP A 264 21.75 -18.21 7.80
C TRP A 264 22.31 -17.10 8.69
N ASP A 265 23.56 -16.72 8.47
CA ASP A 265 24.21 -15.66 9.25
C ASP A 265 25.28 -14.94 8.41
N GLY A 266 25.11 -13.63 8.25
CA GLY A 266 25.99 -12.74 7.49
C GLY A 266 27.42 -12.69 8.03
N ALA A 267 27.58 -12.68 9.36
CA ALA A 267 28.90 -12.54 9.98
C ALA A 267 29.79 -13.78 9.80
N SER A 268 29.21 -14.98 9.89
CA SER A 268 29.90 -16.26 9.72
C SER A 268 29.93 -16.76 8.28
N GLY A 269 29.03 -16.25 7.42
CA GLY A 269 28.81 -16.75 6.07
C GLY A 269 28.01 -18.07 6.03
N THR A 270 27.35 -18.44 7.13
CA THR A 270 26.54 -19.66 7.19
C THR A 270 25.40 -19.57 6.19
N ASN A 271 25.28 -20.59 5.32
CA ASN A 271 24.26 -20.70 4.27
C ASN A 271 24.22 -19.53 3.26
N ILE A 272 25.31 -18.76 3.16
CA ILE A 272 25.51 -17.77 2.10
C ILE A 272 26.27 -18.44 0.95
N LEU A 273 25.57 -18.72 -0.15
CA LEU A 273 26.16 -19.36 -1.34
C LEU A 273 27.06 -18.39 -2.10
N TRP A 274 26.62 -17.14 -2.22
CA TRP A 274 27.41 -16.06 -2.80
C TRP A 274 26.89 -14.69 -2.36
N GLU A 275 27.76 -13.70 -2.48
CA GLU A 275 27.53 -12.28 -2.25
C GLU A 275 28.15 -11.52 -3.43
N ALA A 276 27.40 -10.56 -4.00
CA ALA A 276 27.83 -9.77 -5.14
C ALA A 276 27.55 -8.27 -4.90
N PRO A 277 28.52 -7.37 -5.16
CA PRO A 277 28.31 -5.94 -4.97
C PRO A 277 27.29 -5.39 -5.98
N ILE A 278 26.45 -4.47 -5.51
CA ILE A 278 25.47 -3.75 -6.31
C ILE A 278 26.13 -2.49 -6.90
N PRO A 279 26.18 -2.31 -8.24
CA PRO A 279 26.92 -1.20 -8.83
C PRO A 279 26.28 0.17 -8.60
N LYS A 280 24.95 0.24 -8.54
CA LYS A 280 24.19 1.48 -8.30
C LYS A 280 22.98 1.22 -7.41
N HIS A 281 22.72 2.19 -6.57
CA HIS A 281 21.61 2.20 -5.61
C HIS A 281 20.23 2.07 -6.29
N GLY A 282 19.26 1.53 -5.53
CA GLY A 282 17.85 1.40 -5.92
C GLY A 282 17.08 0.51 -4.93
N TYR A 283 15.80 0.79 -4.74
CA TYR A 283 14.92 0.08 -3.80
C TYR A 283 14.05 -1.00 -4.46
N ASN A 284 14.53 -1.60 -5.53
CA ASN A 284 13.81 -2.68 -6.21
C ASN A 284 14.22 -4.06 -5.71
N SER A 285 13.23 -4.92 -5.53
CA SER A 285 13.42 -6.34 -5.21
C SER A 285 14.10 -7.10 -6.36
N PRO A 286 14.88 -8.15 -6.06
CA PRO A 286 15.38 -9.05 -7.08
C PRO A 286 14.25 -9.78 -7.80
N VAL A 287 14.47 -10.09 -9.07
CA VAL A 287 13.60 -10.92 -9.91
C VAL A 287 14.39 -12.10 -10.43
N VAL A 288 13.84 -13.31 -10.31
CA VAL A 288 14.54 -14.54 -10.67
C VAL A 288 13.78 -15.27 -11.77
N TRP A 289 14.50 -15.64 -12.83
CA TRP A 289 13.97 -16.46 -13.91
C TRP A 289 15.00 -17.49 -14.36
N GLY A 290 14.76 -18.76 -14.00
CA GLY A 290 15.72 -19.84 -14.20
C GLY A 290 17.07 -19.50 -13.57
N ASP A 291 18.13 -19.47 -14.39
CA ASP A 291 19.52 -19.23 -13.97
C ASP A 291 19.89 -17.75 -13.84
N LYS A 292 18.92 -16.82 -13.88
CA LYS A 292 19.18 -15.37 -13.92
C LYS A 292 18.47 -14.62 -12.81
N VAL A 293 19.21 -13.70 -12.19
CA VAL A 293 18.70 -12.72 -11.22
C VAL A 293 18.82 -11.32 -11.81
N PHE A 294 17.74 -10.56 -11.79
CA PHE A 294 17.66 -9.22 -12.32
C PHE A 294 17.40 -8.19 -11.22
N ILE A 295 18.13 -7.08 -11.27
CA ILE A 295 17.91 -5.89 -10.46
C ILE A 295 18.14 -4.64 -11.31
N ALA A 296 17.65 -3.48 -10.86
CA ALA A 296 17.91 -2.18 -11.47
C ALA A 296 18.64 -1.24 -10.49
N GLY A 297 19.33 -0.25 -11.03
CA GLY A 297 19.95 0.81 -10.23
C GLY A 297 20.12 2.09 -11.03
N ALA A 298 20.13 3.23 -10.35
CA ALA A 298 20.27 4.52 -11.01
C ALA A 298 20.89 5.58 -10.09
N ASP A 299 21.60 6.52 -10.70
CA ASP A 299 22.18 7.69 -10.04
C ASP A 299 22.04 8.94 -10.94
N ASP A 300 22.77 10.00 -10.63
CA ASP A 300 22.78 11.24 -11.39
C ASP A 300 23.38 11.10 -12.82
N GLN A 301 24.05 9.98 -13.12
CA GLN A 301 24.75 9.73 -14.38
C GLN A 301 23.99 8.77 -15.30
N SER A 302 23.50 7.65 -14.77
CA SER A 302 22.87 6.61 -15.58
C SER A 302 21.81 5.81 -14.84
N ARG A 303 21.00 5.12 -15.64
CA ARG A 303 19.94 4.20 -15.23
C ARG A 303 20.25 2.85 -15.87
N GLU A 304 20.31 1.80 -15.07
CA GLU A 304 20.90 0.52 -15.47
C GLU A 304 20.07 -0.66 -14.96
N VAL A 305 20.05 -1.74 -15.76
CA VAL A 305 19.52 -3.06 -15.40
C VAL A 305 20.69 -4.03 -15.38
N TYR A 306 20.77 -4.85 -14.35
CA TYR A 306 21.84 -5.82 -14.15
C TYR A 306 21.26 -7.22 -14.20
N CYS A 307 22.00 -8.14 -14.79
CA CYS A 307 21.71 -9.56 -14.76
C CYS A 307 22.87 -10.31 -14.12
N TYR A 308 22.57 -11.09 -13.09
CA TYR A 308 23.50 -11.96 -12.41
C TYR A 308 23.17 -13.42 -12.70
N ASN A 309 24.18 -14.28 -12.69
CA ASN A 309 23.98 -15.72 -12.69
C ASN A 309 23.49 -16.16 -11.30
N ALA A 310 22.36 -16.87 -11.26
CA ALA A 310 21.68 -17.25 -10.02
C ALA A 310 22.47 -18.24 -9.14
N ASP A 311 23.37 -19.03 -9.73
CA ASP A 311 24.19 -20.01 -9.02
C ASP A 311 25.49 -19.44 -8.46
N THR A 312 26.07 -18.44 -9.12
CA THR A 312 27.44 -17.99 -8.85
C THR A 312 27.55 -16.53 -8.41
N GLY A 313 26.50 -15.73 -8.60
CA GLY A 313 26.55 -14.28 -8.36
C GLY A 313 27.38 -13.51 -9.39
N GLU A 314 27.82 -14.15 -10.49
CA GLU A 314 28.57 -13.46 -11.54
C GLU A 314 27.66 -12.47 -12.30
N LEU A 315 28.08 -11.21 -12.41
CA LEU A 315 27.42 -10.23 -13.26
C LEU A 315 27.61 -10.61 -14.74
N LEU A 316 26.51 -11.05 -15.37
CA LEU A 316 26.49 -11.50 -16.76
C LEU A 316 26.46 -10.33 -17.73
N TRP A 317 25.65 -9.31 -17.45
CA TRP A 317 25.56 -8.11 -18.28
C TRP A 317 24.97 -6.91 -17.55
N THR A 318 25.25 -5.71 -18.08
CA THR A 318 24.67 -4.42 -17.67
C THR A 318 24.00 -3.75 -18.86
N GLY A 319 22.69 -3.53 -18.76
CA GLY A 319 21.88 -2.83 -19.75
C GLY A 319 21.67 -1.37 -19.35
N VAL A 320 22.17 -0.43 -20.15
CA VAL A 320 22.04 1.02 -19.86
C VAL A 320 20.78 1.59 -20.52
N ALA A 321 19.97 2.36 -19.79
CA ALA A 321 18.82 3.11 -20.30
C ALA A 321 19.21 4.53 -20.74
N ASN A 322 19.79 4.64 -21.93
CA ASN A 322 20.25 5.89 -22.55
C ASN A 322 19.63 6.13 -23.94
N ASN A 323 19.79 7.34 -24.50
CA ASN A 323 19.34 7.67 -25.85
C ASN A 323 17.83 7.41 -26.09
N ILE A 324 17.00 7.63 -25.07
CA ILE A 324 15.55 7.42 -25.13
C ILE A 324 14.88 8.75 -25.51
N PRO A 325 14.17 8.85 -26.64
CA PRO A 325 13.44 10.05 -27.00
C PRO A 325 12.44 10.44 -25.91
N GLY A 326 12.49 11.71 -25.46
CA GLY A 326 11.65 12.23 -24.38
C GLY A 326 12.27 12.14 -22.98
N SER A 327 13.33 11.35 -22.79
CA SER A 327 14.08 11.32 -21.52
C SER A 327 14.54 12.73 -21.13
N PRO A 328 14.46 13.10 -19.83
CA PRO A 328 14.93 14.40 -19.38
C PRO A 328 16.45 14.53 -19.59
N SER A 329 16.91 15.74 -19.90
CA SER A 329 18.35 16.04 -20.05
C SER A 329 19.11 16.07 -18.73
N THR A 330 18.39 16.16 -17.61
CA THR A 330 18.92 16.18 -16.25
C THR A 330 18.05 15.24 -15.42
N MET A 331 18.67 14.43 -14.55
CA MET A 331 17.91 13.55 -13.66
C MET A 331 16.96 14.37 -12.78
N PRO A 332 15.70 13.92 -12.59
CA PRO A 332 14.79 14.57 -11.67
C PRO A 332 15.31 14.46 -10.24
N ARG A 333 14.94 15.42 -9.41
CA ARG A 333 15.18 15.32 -7.97
C ARG A 333 14.07 14.49 -7.36
N VAL A 334 14.48 13.49 -6.61
CA VAL A 334 13.63 12.58 -5.87
C VAL A 334 14.21 12.46 -4.46
N THR A 335 13.39 12.04 -3.50
CA THR A 335 13.83 11.78 -2.13
C THR A 335 14.82 10.60 -2.08
N GLU A 336 15.66 10.59 -1.06
CA GLU A 336 16.73 9.57 -0.92
C GLU A 336 16.15 8.16 -0.70
N ASP A 337 15.00 8.06 -0.04
CA ASP A 337 14.24 6.84 0.29
C ASP A 337 13.50 6.19 -0.91
N THR A 338 13.51 6.84 -2.08
CA THR A 338 12.93 6.29 -3.33
C THR A 338 13.95 6.22 -4.44
N GLY A 339 14.79 7.25 -4.57
CA GLY A 339 15.80 7.33 -5.61
C GLY A 339 15.21 7.22 -7.03
N LEU A 340 16.06 6.92 -8.01
CA LEU A 340 15.66 6.89 -9.43
C LEU A 340 15.29 5.49 -9.93
N ALA A 341 15.38 4.47 -9.08
CA ALA A 341 15.20 3.06 -9.42
C ALA A 341 14.46 2.28 -8.32
N ALA A 342 13.44 2.86 -7.67
CA ALA A 342 12.54 2.13 -6.78
C ALA A 342 11.76 0.97 -7.46
N PRO A 343 11.24 1.11 -8.69
CA PRO A 343 10.37 0.10 -9.28
C PRO A 343 11.09 -1.24 -9.53
N THR A 344 10.47 -2.33 -9.08
CA THR A 344 10.96 -3.68 -9.39
C THR A 344 10.78 -3.99 -10.85
N VAL A 345 11.84 -4.55 -11.44
CA VAL A 345 11.82 -5.06 -12.81
C VAL A 345 10.80 -6.19 -12.94
N THR A 346 10.43 -6.56 -14.16
CA THR A 346 9.67 -7.78 -14.40
C THR A 346 10.20 -8.48 -15.63
N THR A 347 10.00 -9.79 -15.73
CA THR A 347 10.38 -10.57 -16.91
C THR A 347 9.23 -11.43 -17.39
N ASP A 348 9.18 -11.57 -18.71
CA ASP A 348 8.27 -12.51 -19.36
C ASP A 348 8.97 -13.83 -19.78
N GLY A 349 10.17 -14.06 -19.27
CA GLY A 349 11.03 -15.19 -19.59
C GLY A 349 11.73 -15.10 -20.95
N LYS A 350 11.42 -14.07 -21.75
CA LYS A 350 12.10 -13.76 -23.02
C LYS A 350 12.80 -12.41 -22.93
N ARG A 351 12.25 -11.50 -22.13
CA ARG A 351 12.71 -10.12 -21.93
C ARG A 351 12.53 -9.69 -20.49
N VAL A 352 13.38 -8.77 -20.07
CA VAL A 352 13.28 -8.06 -18.80
C VAL A 352 12.94 -6.59 -19.04
N PHE A 353 12.05 -6.06 -18.22
CA PHE A 353 11.48 -4.72 -18.33
C PHE A 353 11.79 -3.92 -17.06
N ALA A 354 12.15 -2.65 -17.24
CA ALA A 354 12.39 -1.72 -16.14
C ALA A 354 11.73 -0.37 -16.43
N ILE A 355 11.31 0.32 -15.38
CA ILE A 355 10.89 1.73 -15.40
C ILE A 355 11.64 2.48 -14.31
N PHE A 356 12.04 3.72 -14.61
CA PHE A 356 12.83 4.57 -13.70
C PHE A 356 12.07 5.83 -13.31
N GLY A 357 12.53 6.55 -12.27
CA GLY A 357 11.98 7.84 -11.84
C GLY A 357 12.01 8.95 -12.90
N THR A 358 12.70 8.72 -14.01
CA THR A 358 12.69 9.59 -15.21
C THR A 358 11.49 9.36 -16.14
N GLY A 359 10.68 8.34 -15.88
CA GLY A 359 9.64 7.85 -16.79
C GLY A 359 10.18 7.01 -17.96
N ASP A 360 11.49 6.72 -17.99
CA ASP A 360 12.07 5.84 -18.99
C ASP A 360 11.66 4.39 -18.73
N VAL A 361 11.01 3.77 -19.71
CA VAL A 361 10.69 2.34 -19.77
C VAL A 361 11.59 1.69 -20.79
N ILE A 362 12.19 0.56 -20.43
CA ILE A 362 13.15 -0.15 -21.28
C ILE A 362 12.93 -1.65 -21.22
N ALA A 363 13.18 -2.32 -22.35
CA ALA A 363 13.19 -3.77 -22.47
C ALA A 363 14.55 -4.25 -22.98
N PHE A 364 15.09 -5.27 -22.32
CA PHE A 364 16.23 -6.05 -22.79
C PHE A 364 15.80 -7.50 -23.02
N ASP A 365 16.44 -8.20 -23.95
CA ASP A 365 16.34 -9.66 -23.99
C ASP A 365 17.14 -10.29 -22.82
N MET A 366 17.06 -11.61 -22.67
CA MET A 366 17.74 -12.32 -21.57
C MET A 366 19.28 -12.24 -21.63
N ASP A 367 19.84 -11.82 -22.78
CA ASP A 367 21.28 -11.66 -23.03
C ASP A 367 21.75 -10.21 -22.91
N GLY A 368 20.85 -9.28 -22.55
CA GLY A 368 21.16 -7.87 -22.31
C GLY A 368 21.13 -6.98 -23.56
N ASN A 369 20.64 -7.48 -24.70
CA ASN A 369 20.45 -6.63 -25.88
C ASN A 369 19.17 -5.82 -25.73
N ARG A 370 19.25 -4.50 -25.96
CA ARG A 370 18.07 -3.64 -25.93
C ARG A 370 17.10 -4.02 -27.05
N VAL A 371 15.86 -4.32 -26.68
CA VAL A 371 14.76 -4.60 -27.62
C VAL A 371 14.05 -3.30 -28.00
N TRP A 372 13.61 -2.54 -27.00
CA TRP A 372 12.96 -1.24 -27.20
C TRP A 372 13.13 -0.37 -25.95
N ALA A 373 12.90 0.94 -26.10
CA ALA A 373 12.85 1.88 -25.00
C ALA A 373 11.94 3.07 -25.34
N LYS A 374 11.24 3.62 -24.35
CA LYS A 374 10.39 4.80 -24.50
C LYS A 374 10.30 5.59 -23.20
N ASN A 375 10.02 6.88 -23.29
CA ASN A 375 9.77 7.72 -22.13
C ASN A 375 8.26 7.98 -21.99
N LEU A 376 7.73 7.82 -20.78
CA LEU A 376 6.32 8.07 -20.42
C LEU A 376 6.08 9.43 -19.75
N GLY A 377 7.14 10.23 -19.61
CA GLY A 377 7.14 11.51 -18.90
C GLY A 377 7.66 11.37 -17.47
N VAL A 378 8.36 12.42 -17.02
CA VAL A 378 8.83 12.51 -15.64
C VAL A 378 7.62 12.75 -14.73
N PRO A 379 7.40 11.91 -13.69
CA PRO A 379 6.37 12.17 -12.69
C PRO A 379 6.60 13.51 -11.98
N ASP A 380 5.56 14.33 -11.87
CA ASP A 380 5.62 15.61 -11.18
C ASP A 380 5.34 15.43 -9.68
N ASN A 381 6.29 14.87 -8.93
CA ASN A 381 6.23 14.68 -7.47
C ASN A 381 7.65 14.49 -6.87
N HIS A 382 7.76 14.48 -5.53
CA HIS A 382 9.04 14.37 -4.84
C HIS A 382 9.57 12.94 -4.65
N TYR A 383 8.72 11.92 -4.76
CA TYR A 383 9.11 10.49 -4.66
C TYR A 383 9.46 9.86 -6.02
N GLY A 384 9.27 10.56 -7.14
CA GLY A 384 9.48 10.02 -8.48
C GLY A 384 8.45 8.95 -8.87
N HIS A 385 8.93 7.76 -9.23
CA HIS A 385 8.10 6.61 -9.60
C HIS A 385 8.54 5.38 -8.81
N SER A 386 7.59 4.68 -8.17
CA SER A 386 7.86 3.48 -7.36
C SER A 386 7.04 2.26 -7.81
N SER A 387 5.89 2.48 -8.47
CA SER A 387 5.02 1.40 -8.93
C SER A 387 5.79 0.42 -9.82
N SER A 388 5.86 -0.84 -9.37
CA SER A 388 6.58 -1.90 -10.06
C SER A 388 5.81 -2.39 -11.28
N LEU A 389 6.51 -3.12 -12.14
CA LEU A 389 5.96 -3.65 -13.38
C LEU A 389 5.43 -5.07 -13.18
N ILE A 390 4.43 -5.46 -13.97
CA ILE A 390 4.00 -6.86 -14.06
C ILE A 390 3.65 -7.24 -15.50
N THR A 391 3.89 -8.49 -15.86
CA THR A 391 3.59 -9.01 -17.21
C THR A 391 2.52 -10.10 -17.16
N TRP A 392 1.65 -10.10 -18.17
CA TRP A 392 0.70 -11.17 -18.44
C TRP A 392 0.36 -11.19 -19.92
N ASP A 393 0.23 -12.38 -20.51
CA ASP A 393 -0.25 -12.56 -21.89
C ASP A 393 0.33 -11.56 -22.93
N ASN A 394 1.66 -11.49 -22.99
CA ASN A 394 2.42 -10.58 -23.88
C ASN A 394 2.16 -9.07 -23.67
N LYS A 395 1.61 -8.69 -22.52
CA LYS A 395 1.39 -7.30 -22.09
C LYS A 395 2.26 -6.99 -20.88
N LEU A 396 2.86 -5.81 -20.89
CA LEU A 396 3.53 -5.18 -19.77
C LEU A 396 2.58 -4.14 -19.18
N PHE A 397 2.18 -4.32 -17.93
CA PHE A 397 1.28 -3.39 -17.24
C PHE A 397 2.05 -2.39 -16.41
N ILE A 398 1.61 -1.13 -16.46
CA ILE A 398 2.22 0.00 -15.76
C ILE A 398 1.12 0.83 -15.12
N GLN A 399 1.07 0.87 -13.79
CA GLN A 399 0.29 1.86 -13.05
C GLN A 399 1.09 3.16 -13.01
N LEU A 400 0.65 4.15 -13.78
CA LEU A 400 1.29 5.45 -13.91
C LEU A 400 0.36 6.53 -13.35
N ASP A 401 0.35 6.61 -12.02
CA ASP A 401 -0.44 7.61 -11.30
C ASP A 401 0.44 8.81 -10.96
N THR A 402 0.00 10.00 -11.35
CA THR A 402 0.76 11.25 -11.19
C THR A 402 -0.16 12.38 -10.75
N ASN A 403 0.41 13.53 -10.39
CA ASN A 403 -0.37 14.74 -10.13
C ASN A 403 -1.18 15.24 -11.35
N SER A 404 -0.90 14.72 -12.56
CA SER A 404 -1.69 15.00 -13.77
C SER A 404 -2.87 14.05 -13.99
N GLY A 405 -3.01 13.02 -13.13
CA GLY A 405 -4.05 11.99 -13.16
C GLY A 405 -3.50 10.58 -13.17
N GLY A 406 -4.38 9.62 -12.91
CA GLY A 406 -4.11 8.18 -12.90
C GLY A 406 -4.22 7.53 -14.28
N ARG A 407 -3.31 6.59 -14.57
CA ARG A 407 -3.32 5.79 -15.80
C ARG A 407 -2.90 4.35 -15.52
N LEU A 408 -3.53 3.41 -16.21
CA LEU A 408 -3.06 2.04 -16.34
C LEU A 408 -2.76 1.80 -17.82
N LEU A 409 -1.52 1.44 -18.12
CA LEU A 409 -1.07 1.18 -19.49
C LEU A 409 -0.82 -0.32 -19.66
N ALA A 410 -1.17 -0.85 -20.83
CA ALA A 410 -0.63 -2.11 -21.33
C ALA A 410 0.22 -1.86 -22.56
N LEU A 411 1.48 -2.28 -22.51
CA LEU A 411 2.38 -2.25 -23.66
C LEU A 411 2.61 -3.66 -24.18
N ASN A 412 2.68 -3.84 -25.49
CA ASN A 412 3.09 -5.12 -26.06
C ASN A 412 4.55 -5.37 -25.69
N THR A 413 4.83 -6.53 -25.10
CA THR A 413 6.18 -6.83 -24.58
C THR A 413 7.26 -6.85 -25.68
N ALA A 414 6.91 -7.07 -26.95
CA ALA A 414 7.86 -7.19 -28.07
C ALA A 414 8.24 -5.86 -28.69
N THR A 415 7.31 -4.92 -28.68
CA THR A 415 7.44 -3.67 -29.43
C THR A 415 7.49 -2.45 -28.53
N GLY A 416 6.93 -2.55 -27.32
CA GLY A 416 6.69 -1.39 -26.45
C GLY A 416 5.53 -0.52 -26.93
N ASP A 417 4.80 -0.94 -27.96
CA ASP A 417 3.64 -0.22 -28.48
C ASP A 417 2.45 -0.38 -27.53
N PRO A 418 1.66 0.67 -27.30
CA PRO A 418 0.48 0.59 -26.45
C PRO A 418 -0.56 -0.37 -27.06
N VAL A 419 -1.00 -1.34 -26.26
CA VAL A 419 -2.17 -2.17 -26.55
C VAL A 419 -3.44 -1.42 -26.14
N TRP A 420 -3.44 -0.88 -24.92
CA TRP A 420 -4.46 0.01 -24.39
C TRP A 420 -3.87 0.95 -23.32
N ASP A 421 -4.61 2.01 -23.00
CA ASP A 421 -4.21 3.09 -22.10
C ASP A 421 -5.46 3.66 -21.42
N THR A 422 -5.69 3.21 -20.20
CA THR A 422 -6.88 3.53 -19.42
C THR A 422 -6.59 4.71 -18.50
N LYS A 423 -7.36 5.79 -18.67
CA LYS A 423 -7.39 6.88 -17.69
C LYS A 423 -8.24 6.45 -16.49
N ARG A 424 -7.73 6.69 -15.29
CA ARG A 424 -8.37 6.33 -14.04
C ARG A 424 -8.78 7.59 -13.30
N ASP A 425 -9.91 7.53 -12.60
CA ASP A 425 -10.30 8.58 -11.64
C ASP A 425 -9.54 8.38 -10.32
N ALA A 426 -8.22 8.43 -10.44
CA ALA A 426 -7.28 8.21 -9.34
C ALA A 426 -6.25 9.35 -9.33
N ASN A 427 -5.86 9.73 -8.12
CA ASN A 427 -4.75 10.61 -7.83
C ASN A 427 -3.43 9.82 -7.81
N ILE A 428 -2.35 10.53 -7.55
CA ILE A 428 -1.02 9.96 -7.41
C ILE A 428 -0.97 8.81 -6.38
N SER A 429 -0.21 7.77 -6.70
CA SER A 429 0.07 6.63 -5.82
C SER A 429 1.38 5.96 -6.24
N TRP A 430 1.91 5.11 -5.36
CA TRP A 430 3.18 4.39 -5.53
C TRP A 430 3.00 2.86 -5.46
N ALA A 431 1.77 2.40 -5.24
CA ALA A 431 1.40 1.00 -5.23
C ALA A 431 1.69 0.30 -6.57
N SER A 432 2.00 -0.99 -6.50
CA SER A 432 2.28 -1.84 -7.66
C SER A 432 1.05 -2.65 -8.07
N PRO A 433 0.88 -2.98 -9.36
CA PRO A 433 -0.23 -3.82 -9.82
C PRO A 433 -0.14 -5.26 -9.30
N VAL A 434 -1.29 -5.84 -8.93
CA VAL A 434 -1.42 -7.25 -8.54
C VAL A 434 -2.34 -7.96 -9.53
N LEU A 435 -1.97 -9.16 -10.00
CA LEU A 435 -2.86 -9.98 -10.82
C LEU A 435 -3.69 -10.89 -9.90
N ALA A 436 -5.00 -10.89 -10.06
CA ALA A 436 -5.92 -11.72 -9.27
C ALA A 436 -6.77 -12.60 -10.20
N GLU A 437 -6.87 -13.89 -9.88
CA GLU A 437 -7.77 -14.80 -10.60
C GLU A 437 -9.17 -14.78 -9.98
N VAL A 438 -10.17 -14.36 -10.76
CA VAL A 438 -11.58 -14.27 -10.37
C VAL A 438 -12.40 -15.05 -11.40
N ASP A 439 -13.08 -16.11 -10.95
CA ASP A 439 -13.92 -16.97 -11.81
C ASP A 439 -13.19 -17.50 -13.05
N GLY A 440 -11.92 -17.88 -12.90
CA GLY A 440 -11.09 -18.44 -13.97
C GLY A 440 -10.53 -17.41 -14.95
N LYS A 441 -10.59 -16.12 -14.62
CA LYS A 441 -10.01 -15.02 -15.42
C LYS A 441 -9.14 -14.14 -14.55
N TYR A 442 -8.04 -13.65 -15.11
CA TYR A 442 -7.18 -12.70 -14.43
C TYR A 442 -7.68 -11.27 -14.61
N GLN A 443 -7.59 -10.49 -13.53
CA GLN A 443 -7.81 -9.06 -13.48
C GLN A 443 -6.57 -8.39 -12.88
N ILE A 444 -6.35 -7.12 -13.21
CA ILE A 444 -5.32 -6.29 -12.58
C ILE A 444 -5.99 -5.52 -11.45
N ILE A 445 -5.51 -5.70 -10.22
CA ILE A 445 -6.01 -5.00 -9.05
C ILE A 445 -5.02 -3.91 -8.65
N LEU A 446 -5.53 -2.69 -8.53
CA LEU A 446 -4.76 -1.51 -8.19
C LEU A 446 -5.35 -0.85 -6.96
N THR A 447 -4.50 -0.23 -6.16
CA THR A 447 -4.91 0.69 -5.10
C THR A 447 -4.30 2.06 -5.38
N ALA A 448 -5.10 3.10 -5.20
CA ALA A 448 -4.72 4.50 -5.32
C ALA A 448 -5.76 5.36 -4.58
N VAL A 449 -5.53 6.67 -4.46
CA VAL A 449 -6.58 7.55 -3.93
C VAL A 449 -7.57 7.91 -5.04
N PRO A 450 -8.90 7.82 -4.84
CA PRO A 450 -9.58 7.32 -3.64
C PRO A 450 -9.97 5.84 -3.73
N ILE A 451 -9.61 5.15 -4.82
CA ILE A 451 -10.17 3.85 -5.18
C ILE A 451 -9.20 2.67 -5.04
N VAL A 452 -9.75 1.55 -4.55
CA VAL A 452 -9.28 0.20 -4.91
C VAL A 452 -10.13 -0.29 -6.07
N ALA A 453 -9.50 -0.77 -7.15
CA ALA A 453 -10.20 -1.10 -8.38
C ALA A 453 -9.59 -2.28 -9.12
N GLY A 454 -10.43 -3.00 -9.86
CA GLY A 454 -10.04 -4.11 -10.73
C GLY A 454 -10.27 -3.78 -12.20
N TYR A 455 -9.34 -4.22 -13.05
CA TYR A 455 -9.33 -3.94 -14.49
C TYR A 455 -9.18 -5.23 -15.31
N ASP A 456 -9.83 -5.27 -16.46
CA ASP A 456 -9.70 -6.38 -17.42
C ASP A 456 -8.31 -6.37 -18.08
N VAL A 457 -7.60 -7.50 -18.05
CA VAL A 457 -6.24 -7.62 -18.60
C VAL A 457 -6.18 -7.44 -20.13
N GLU A 458 -7.27 -7.73 -20.83
CA GLU A 458 -7.32 -7.68 -22.30
C GLU A 458 -7.70 -6.30 -22.82
N THR A 459 -8.68 -5.66 -22.19
CA THR A 459 -9.24 -4.39 -22.67
C THR A 459 -8.77 -3.16 -21.88
N GLY A 460 -8.32 -3.36 -20.64
CA GLY A 460 -8.04 -2.28 -19.70
C GLY A 460 -9.30 -1.62 -19.12
N GLU A 461 -10.49 -2.16 -19.41
CA GLU A 461 -11.74 -1.63 -18.85
C GLU A 461 -11.81 -1.85 -17.34
N GLU A 462 -12.27 -0.83 -16.61
CA GLU A 462 -12.56 -0.94 -15.18
C GLU A 462 -13.76 -1.89 -14.98
N LEU A 463 -13.55 -2.92 -14.18
CA LEU A 463 -14.56 -3.94 -13.86
C LEU A 463 -15.34 -3.56 -12.61
N TRP A 464 -14.66 -2.95 -11.64
CA TRP A 464 -15.20 -2.49 -10.37
C TRP A 464 -14.25 -1.49 -9.72
N ALA A 465 -14.80 -0.63 -8.85
CA ALA A 465 -14.04 0.30 -8.04
C ALA A 465 -14.77 0.58 -6.72
N VAL A 466 -14.03 0.66 -5.62
CA VAL A 466 -14.52 0.98 -4.28
C VAL A 466 -13.75 2.19 -3.75
N ASP A 467 -14.48 3.25 -3.39
CA ASP A 467 -13.93 4.48 -2.80
C ASP A 467 -13.70 4.26 -1.28
N CYS A 468 -12.44 4.06 -0.91
CA CYS A 468 -12.05 3.74 0.46
C CYS A 468 -10.63 4.20 0.85
N MET A 469 -9.82 4.68 -0.10
CA MET A 469 -8.42 5.03 0.13
C MET A 469 -8.22 6.56 0.19
N MET A 470 -7.22 6.98 0.96
CA MET A 470 -6.82 8.39 1.08
C MET A 470 -5.32 8.51 1.37
N GLY A 471 -4.81 9.75 1.48
CA GLY A 471 -3.40 9.99 1.81
C GLY A 471 -2.44 9.73 0.65
N GLU A 472 -1.22 9.31 0.98
CA GLU A 472 -0.18 8.93 0.02
C GLU A 472 -0.12 7.40 -0.03
N VAL A 473 -0.74 6.79 -1.05
CA VAL A 473 -0.89 5.34 -1.14
C VAL A 473 0.39 4.68 -1.65
N GLY A 474 1.11 4.00 -0.76
CA GLY A 474 2.36 3.26 -1.05
C GLY A 474 2.17 1.75 -1.23
N PRO A 475 1.54 1.05 -0.28
CA PRO A 475 1.41 -0.41 -0.31
C PRO A 475 0.52 -0.90 -1.46
N SER A 476 0.89 -2.02 -2.05
CA SER A 476 0.06 -2.74 -3.02
C SER A 476 -1.01 -3.57 -2.30
N VAL A 477 -2.03 -4.06 -2.99
CA VAL A 477 -3.07 -4.89 -2.36
C VAL A 477 -2.56 -6.29 -1.97
N GLY A 478 -3.17 -6.89 -0.95
CA GLY A 478 -3.21 -8.34 -0.74
C GLY A 478 -4.43 -8.94 -1.45
N TYR A 479 -4.33 -10.18 -1.92
CA TYR A 479 -5.46 -10.88 -2.53
C TYR A 479 -5.49 -12.34 -2.11
N SER A 480 -6.64 -12.81 -1.63
CA SER A 480 -6.89 -14.23 -1.37
C SER A 480 -8.37 -14.55 -1.57
N GLU A 481 -8.65 -15.62 -2.34
CA GLU A 481 -9.98 -16.23 -2.44
C GLU A 481 -11.14 -15.26 -2.77
N GLY A 482 -10.89 -14.25 -3.62
CA GLY A 482 -11.91 -13.27 -4.01
C GLY A 482 -12.05 -12.08 -3.05
N ILE A 483 -11.18 -11.99 -2.03
CA ILE A 483 -11.10 -10.85 -1.12
C ILE A 483 -9.83 -10.06 -1.43
N VAL A 484 -9.99 -8.75 -1.64
CA VAL A 484 -8.90 -7.79 -1.82
C VAL A 484 -8.68 -7.04 -0.51
N HIS A 485 -7.44 -7.00 -0.03
CA HIS A 485 -7.04 -6.27 1.15
C HIS A 485 -6.19 -5.07 0.75
N ALA A 486 -6.63 -3.88 1.11
CA ALA A 486 -5.87 -2.66 0.91
C ALA A 486 -5.64 -2.00 2.26
N ALA A 487 -4.41 -1.55 2.53
CA ALA A 487 -4.07 -0.87 3.76
C ALA A 487 -3.05 0.23 3.45
N ASN A 488 -3.20 1.38 4.09
CA ASN A 488 -2.25 2.48 3.95
C ASN A 488 -2.22 3.33 5.22
N GLU A 489 -1.03 3.72 5.67
CA GLU A 489 -0.86 4.66 6.76
C GLU A 489 -1.61 5.97 6.47
N TYR A 490 -2.18 6.58 7.51
CA TYR A 490 -3.01 7.78 7.39
C TYR A 490 -4.30 7.62 6.55
N ALA A 491 -4.65 6.38 6.18
CA ALA A 491 -5.91 6.03 5.56
C ALA A 491 -6.67 5.02 6.43
N THR A 492 -6.78 3.78 5.96
CA THR A 492 -7.52 2.69 6.58
C THR A 492 -6.98 1.36 6.03
N MET A 493 -7.35 0.26 6.67
CA MET A 493 -7.25 -1.09 6.17
C MET A 493 -8.66 -1.61 5.87
N VAL A 494 -8.88 -2.15 4.67
CA VAL A 494 -10.18 -2.67 4.23
C VAL A 494 -10.05 -4.04 3.60
N ALA A 495 -11.07 -4.87 3.80
CA ALA A 495 -11.28 -6.10 3.02
C ALA A 495 -12.49 -5.93 2.10
N ILE A 496 -12.31 -6.16 0.81
CA ILE A 496 -13.32 -5.95 -0.23
C ILE A 496 -13.62 -7.30 -0.88
N ASP A 497 -14.89 -7.72 -0.88
CA ASP A 497 -15.32 -8.82 -1.74
C ASP A 497 -15.37 -8.34 -3.18
N ILE A 498 -14.56 -8.94 -4.04
CA ILE A 498 -14.37 -8.49 -5.42
C ILE A 498 -15.64 -8.61 -6.29
N LYS A 499 -16.57 -9.51 -5.91
CA LYS A 499 -17.78 -9.78 -6.69
C LYS A 499 -18.93 -8.89 -6.25
N THR A 500 -19.12 -8.73 -4.94
CA THR A 500 -20.19 -7.88 -4.41
C THR A 500 -19.78 -6.41 -4.35
N GLN A 501 -18.46 -6.13 -4.37
CA GLN A 501 -17.87 -4.80 -4.17
C GLN A 501 -18.19 -4.23 -2.78
N GLU A 502 -18.58 -5.09 -1.84
CA GLU A 502 -18.87 -4.72 -0.46
C GLU A 502 -17.59 -4.78 0.36
N ILE A 503 -17.43 -3.78 1.23
CA ILE A 503 -16.42 -3.79 2.27
C ILE A 503 -16.91 -4.77 3.37
N LEU A 504 -16.17 -5.86 3.55
CA LEU A 504 -16.48 -6.90 4.53
C LEU A 504 -16.18 -6.42 5.96
N TRP A 505 -15.06 -5.72 6.12
CA TRP A 505 -14.63 -5.10 7.38
C TRP A 505 -13.61 -3.99 7.09
N GLU A 506 -13.45 -3.10 8.07
CA GLU A 506 -12.47 -2.01 8.06
C GLU A 506 -11.76 -1.93 9.42
N ASP A 507 -10.49 -1.55 9.40
CA ASP A 507 -9.68 -1.26 10.59
C ASP A 507 -8.80 -0.02 10.34
N ASN A 508 -8.42 0.68 11.40
CA ASN A 508 -7.53 1.84 11.35
C ASN A 508 -6.29 1.66 12.23
N MET A 509 -6.08 0.46 12.77
CA MET A 509 -4.90 0.07 13.52
C MET A 509 -3.88 -0.59 12.59
N TYR A 510 -2.60 -0.56 12.99
CA TYR A 510 -1.51 -1.28 12.33
C TYR A 510 -1.37 -0.99 10.82
N LEU A 511 -1.51 0.27 10.43
CA LEU A 511 -1.50 0.65 9.01
C LEU A 511 -0.07 0.68 8.44
N PRO A 512 0.20 0.03 7.30
CA PRO A 512 1.53 0.02 6.68
C PRO A 512 1.79 1.27 5.84
N GLU A 513 3.04 1.74 5.84
CA GLU A 513 3.49 2.86 4.99
C GLU A 513 3.92 2.40 3.59
N ALA A 514 4.73 1.34 3.51
CA ALA A 514 5.29 0.81 2.26
C ALA A 514 5.07 -0.71 2.09
N SER A 515 5.10 -1.46 3.20
CA SER A 515 4.93 -2.91 3.23
C SER A 515 3.55 -3.35 2.73
N SER A 516 3.50 -4.13 1.66
CA SER A 516 2.25 -4.58 1.04
C SER A 516 1.64 -5.76 1.80
N PRO A 517 0.33 -5.75 2.14
CA PRO A 517 -0.32 -6.84 2.85
C PRO A 517 -0.20 -8.19 2.14
N LEU A 518 0.09 -9.25 2.90
CA LEU A 518 0.06 -10.64 2.40
C LEU A 518 -1.26 -11.28 2.81
N ALA A 519 -2.08 -11.67 1.83
CA ALA A 519 -3.29 -12.45 2.07
C ALA A 519 -3.12 -13.83 1.45
N HIS A 520 -3.25 -14.89 2.24
CA HIS A 520 -3.13 -16.27 1.76
C HIS A 520 -3.83 -17.23 2.74
N ASP A 521 -4.48 -18.28 2.22
CA ASP A 521 -5.13 -19.34 3.01
C ASP A 521 -5.99 -18.85 4.20
N GLY A 522 -6.73 -17.75 3.97
CA GLY A 522 -7.64 -17.15 4.94
C GLY A 522 -6.98 -16.27 6.00
N LEU A 523 -5.68 -16.04 5.93
CA LEU A 523 -4.94 -15.13 6.82
C LEU A 523 -4.51 -13.87 6.07
N LEU A 524 -4.42 -12.76 6.81
CA LEU A 524 -3.89 -11.48 6.36
C LEU A 524 -2.76 -11.06 7.29
N ILE A 525 -1.57 -10.83 6.73
CA ILE A 525 -0.40 -10.32 7.46
C ILE A 525 -0.15 -8.87 7.08
N ILE A 526 -0.04 -8.01 8.10
CA ILE A 526 0.30 -6.59 7.99
C ILE A 526 1.60 -6.32 8.73
N CYS A 527 2.47 -5.48 8.16
CA CYS A 527 3.72 -5.08 8.79
C CYS A 527 3.90 -3.56 8.69
N THR A 528 4.22 -2.90 9.80
CA THR A 528 4.20 -1.43 9.87
C THR A 528 5.60 -0.82 9.82
N SER A 529 5.67 0.44 9.40
CA SER A 529 6.92 1.23 9.42
C SER A 529 7.47 1.46 10.83
N TYR A 530 6.64 1.30 11.86
CA TYR A 530 7.01 1.38 13.27
C TYR A 530 7.26 0.02 13.94
N GLY A 531 7.35 -1.06 13.14
CA GLY A 531 7.90 -2.34 13.56
C GLY A 531 6.96 -3.31 14.22
N VAL A 532 5.67 -3.25 13.89
CA VAL A 532 4.67 -4.21 14.36
C VAL A 532 4.21 -5.11 13.22
N MET A 533 4.16 -6.41 13.48
CA MET A 533 3.55 -7.41 12.61
C MET A 533 2.23 -7.88 13.21
N VAL A 534 1.19 -8.00 12.39
CA VAL A 534 -0.13 -8.44 12.85
C VAL A 534 -0.73 -9.45 11.88
N CYS A 535 -1.35 -10.50 12.43
CA CYS A 535 -2.09 -11.50 11.68
C CYS A 535 -3.58 -11.38 11.98
N TYR A 536 -4.38 -11.34 10.92
CA TYR A 536 -5.83 -11.30 10.98
C TYR A 536 -6.44 -12.49 10.25
N ASP A 537 -7.67 -12.82 10.60
CA ASP A 537 -8.58 -13.51 9.71
C ASP A 537 -8.90 -12.61 8.51
N ALA A 538 -8.51 -13.04 7.32
CA ALA A 538 -8.67 -12.25 6.11
C ALA A 538 -10.14 -11.91 5.82
N LYS A 539 -11.09 -12.74 6.27
CA LYS A 539 -12.51 -12.57 5.99
C LYS A 539 -13.26 -11.79 7.06
N THR A 540 -12.90 -11.94 8.33
CA THR A 540 -13.63 -11.33 9.45
C THR A 540 -12.94 -10.10 10.04
N GLY A 541 -11.63 -9.94 9.82
CA GLY A 541 -10.82 -8.91 10.47
C GLY A 541 -10.52 -9.20 11.94
N GLU A 542 -10.76 -10.44 12.41
CA GLU A 542 -10.39 -10.86 13.76
C GLU A 542 -8.87 -10.97 13.87
N GLU A 543 -8.25 -10.25 14.79
CA GLU A 543 -6.83 -10.37 15.10
C GLU A 543 -6.52 -11.72 15.75
N TYR A 544 -5.55 -12.44 15.22
CA TYR A 544 -5.03 -13.68 15.80
C TYR A 544 -3.81 -13.44 16.68
N TRP A 545 -2.87 -12.60 16.23
CA TRP A 545 -1.70 -12.23 17.01
C TRP A 545 -1.09 -10.90 16.54
N GLU A 546 -0.39 -10.24 17.47
CA GLU A 546 0.45 -9.07 17.28
C GLU A 546 1.88 -9.37 17.74
N HIS A 547 2.87 -8.85 17.03
CA HIS A 547 4.28 -8.91 17.41
C HIS A 547 5.00 -7.58 17.16
N ASP A 548 5.39 -6.92 18.25
CA ASP A 548 6.27 -5.74 18.20
C ASP A 548 7.73 -6.18 18.15
N VAL A 549 8.38 -5.86 17.02
CA VAL A 549 9.79 -6.12 16.74
C VAL A 549 10.63 -4.85 16.90
N GLY A 550 9.99 -3.68 16.99
CA GLY A 550 10.65 -2.40 17.24
C GLY A 550 11.52 -1.88 16.09
N THR A 551 11.45 -2.48 14.90
CA THR A 551 12.28 -2.13 13.73
C THR A 551 11.42 -1.95 12.49
N THR A 552 11.70 -0.93 11.67
CA THR A 552 10.92 -0.57 10.49
C THR A 552 10.81 -1.70 9.46
N PHE A 553 9.62 -1.83 8.87
CA PHE A 553 9.34 -2.73 7.75
C PHE A 553 8.94 -1.96 6.48
N TYR A 554 9.89 -1.79 5.55
CA TYR A 554 9.60 -1.37 4.17
C TYR A 554 9.47 -2.54 3.20
N SER A 555 10.10 -3.68 3.50
CA SER A 555 9.86 -4.91 2.75
C SER A 555 8.43 -5.43 2.98
N SER A 556 7.94 -6.30 2.10
CA SER A 556 6.62 -6.92 2.25
C SER A 556 6.73 -8.34 2.80
N PRO A 557 5.78 -8.81 3.63
CA PRO A 557 5.71 -10.19 4.07
C PRO A 557 5.56 -11.16 2.88
N MET A 558 6.29 -12.27 2.94
CA MET A 558 6.32 -13.30 1.89
C MET A 558 5.96 -14.68 2.46
N TYR A 559 5.00 -15.36 1.84
CA TYR A 559 4.70 -16.76 2.11
C TYR A 559 5.53 -17.66 1.21
N ALA A 560 6.22 -18.65 1.78
CA ALA A 560 6.84 -19.74 1.03
C ALA A 560 6.91 -21.01 1.89
N ASP A 561 6.59 -22.17 1.32
CA ASP A 561 6.82 -23.47 1.97
C ASP A 561 6.22 -23.57 3.39
N GLY A 562 4.98 -23.06 3.57
CA GLY A 562 4.29 -23.04 4.87
C GLY A 562 4.84 -22.02 5.88
N LYS A 563 5.73 -21.11 5.47
CA LYS A 563 6.43 -20.17 6.35
C LYS A 563 6.19 -18.72 5.92
N LEU A 564 6.27 -17.82 6.89
CA LEU A 564 6.27 -16.37 6.71
C LEU A 564 7.71 -15.85 6.80
N PHE A 565 8.19 -15.20 5.75
CA PHE A 565 9.49 -14.52 5.72
C PHE A 565 9.26 -13.02 5.78
N MET A 566 9.91 -12.35 6.73
CA MET A 566 9.79 -10.91 6.92
C MET A 566 11.16 -10.27 7.17
N MET A 567 11.57 -9.36 6.28
CA MET A 567 12.84 -8.61 6.39
C MET A 567 12.59 -7.23 6.98
N ASP A 568 13.28 -6.87 8.05
CA ASP A 568 13.28 -5.50 8.56
C ASP A 568 14.36 -4.63 7.90
N ASN A 569 14.31 -3.33 8.11
CA ASN A 569 15.27 -2.39 7.53
C ASN A 569 16.67 -2.47 8.17
N ALA A 570 16.81 -3.13 9.32
CA ALA A 570 18.11 -3.37 9.96
C ALA A 570 18.83 -4.60 9.40
N GLY A 571 18.21 -5.31 8.45
CA GLY A 571 18.79 -6.47 7.80
C GLY A 571 18.64 -7.77 8.57
N VAL A 572 17.61 -7.85 9.43
CA VAL A 572 17.22 -9.07 10.11
C VAL A 572 15.98 -9.65 9.44
N MET A 573 16.12 -10.84 8.85
CA MET A 573 14.98 -11.60 8.35
C MET A 573 14.51 -12.59 9.40
N ARG A 574 13.24 -12.47 9.77
CA ARG A 574 12.55 -13.39 10.67
C ARG A 574 11.73 -14.37 9.87
N VAL A 575 11.81 -15.64 10.24
CA VAL A 575 11.04 -16.72 9.64
C VAL A 575 10.09 -17.28 10.69
N TYR A 576 8.81 -17.33 10.37
CA TYR A 576 7.77 -17.89 11.24
C TYR A 576 7.07 -19.05 10.53
N GLU A 577 6.50 -19.98 11.29
CA GLU A 577 5.47 -20.85 10.73
C GLU A 577 4.27 -19.99 10.30
N TYR A 578 3.70 -20.25 9.13
CA TYR A 578 2.55 -19.50 8.65
C TYR A 578 1.27 -20.03 9.32
N GLY A 579 0.67 -19.24 10.20
CA GLY A 579 -0.53 -19.68 10.91
C GLY A 579 -1.15 -18.65 11.85
N LYS A 580 -2.20 -19.11 12.56
CA LYS A 580 -2.95 -18.34 13.57
C LYS A 580 -2.21 -18.20 14.90
N GLU A 581 -1.06 -18.82 15.04
CA GLU A 581 -0.20 -18.72 16.21
C GLU A 581 1.15 -18.16 15.77
N MET A 582 1.69 -17.23 16.55
CA MET A 582 3.01 -16.67 16.30
C MET A 582 4.08 -17.67 16.74
N ASN A 583 4.67 -18.37 15.78
CA ASN A 583 5.71 -19.37 16.01
C ASN A 583 6.97 -18.99 15.23
N LEU A 584 7.90 -18.32 15.90
CA LEU A 584 9.21 -17.94 15.33
C LEU A 584 10.07 -19.20 15.14
N ILE A 585 10.59 -19.38 13.92
CA ILE A 585 11.54 -20.44 13.54
C ILE A 585 12.97 -19.93 13.72
N SER A 586 13.27 -18.73 13.20
CA SER A 586 14.64 -18.19 13.20
C SER A 586 14.66 -16.67 12.99
N GLU A 587 15.78 -16.06 13.37
CA GLU A 587 16.17 -14.69 13.04
C GLU A 587 17.54 -14.74 12.35
N ASN A 588 17.69 -14.05 11.22
CA ASN A 588 18.87 -14.16 10.37
C ASN A 588 19.37 -12.77 9.97
N GLU A 589 20.56 -12.41 10.41
CA GLU A 589 21.16 -11.09 10.16
C GLU A 589 22.11 -11.13 8.95
N LEU A 590 22.10 -10.08 8.12
CA LEU A 590 23.03 -9.94 6.99
C LEU A 590 24.09 -8.84 7.18
N GLY A 591 23.91 -7.94 8.15
CA GLY A 591 24.94 -6.96 8.53
C GLY A 591 24.98 -5.67 7.71
N GLU A 592 23.95 -5.40 6.91
CA GLU A 592 23.74 -4.12 6.21
C GLU A 592 22.24 -3.72 6.25
N THR A 593 21.90 -2.53 5.73
CA THR A 593 20.52 -2.04 5.69
C THR A 593 19.75 -2.59 4.49
N PHE A 594 18.43 -2.73 4.68
CA PHE A 594 17.54 -3.29 3.67
C PHE A 594 16.27 -2.45 3.53
N GLY A 595 15.65 -2.52 2.36
CA GLY A 595 14.33 -1.94 2.11
C GLY A 595 13.53 -2.71 1.07
N THR A 596 14.01 -3.89 0.66
CA THR A 596 13.45 -4.65 -0.46
C THR A 596 12.92 -6.01 -0.01
N SER A 597 11.90 -6.51 -0.71
CA SER A 597 11.36 -7.86 -0.45
C SER A 597 12.25 -8.93 -1.10
N PRO A 598 12.46 -10.10 -0.47
CA PRO A 598 13.29 -11.16 -1.03
C PRO A 598 12.63 -11.86 -2.23
N ALA A 599 13.47 -12.44 -3.08
CA ALA A 599 13.03 -13.35 -4.14
C ALA A 599 13.41 -14.79 -3.82
N PHE A 600 12.68 -15.74 -4.38
CA PHE A 600 12.81 -17.17 -4.06
C PHE A 600 12.86 -17.96 -5.35
N ALA A 601 13.80 -18.90 -5.45
CA ALA A 601 13.82 -19.87 -6.54
C ALA A 601 14.62 -21.11 -6.11
N GLU A 602 14.12 -22.30 -6.47
CA GLU A 602 14.86 -23.57 -6.38
C GLU A 602 15.57 -23.81 -5.03
N GLY A 603 14.86 -23.63 -3.90
CA GLY A 603 15.43 -23.84 -2.57
C GLY A 603 16.45 -22.77 -2.14
N ARG A 604 16.38 -21.57 -2.74
CA ARG A 604 17.24 -20.44 -2.44
C ARG A 604 16.44 -19.16 -2.24
N ILE A 605 17.06 -18.22 -1.51
CA ILE A 605 16.55 -16.87 -1.32
C ILE A 605 17.57 -15.88 -1.89
N TYR A 606 17.09 -14.92 -2.68
CA TYR A 606 17.88 -13.82 -3.21
C TYR A 606 17.45 -12.54 -2.50
N ILE A 607 18.41 -11.87 -1.86
CA ILE A 607 18.13 -10.73 -0.97
C ILE A 607 19.01 -9.57 -1.41
N ARG A 608 18.40 -8.40 -1.63
CA ARG A 608 19.11 -7.20 -2.04
C ARG A 608 19.17 -6.21 -0.87
N GLY A 609 20.38 -5.94 -0.39
CA GLY A 609 20.69 -4.84 0.53
C GLY A 609 21.02 -3.54 -0.22
N ASP A 610 21.57 -2.57 0.49
CA ASP A 610 22.02 -1.31 -0.10
C ASP A 610 23.36 -1.45 -0.84
N GLU A 611 24.24 -2.34 -0.36
CA GLU A 611 25.58 -2.60 -0.88
C GLU A 611 25.66 -3.91 -1.67
N ASN A 612 25.02 -4.99 -1.20
CA ASN A 612 25.20 -6.32 -1.80
C ASN A 612 23.89 -7.04 -2.15
N LEU A 613 24.02 -7.92 -3.15
CA LEU A 613 23.05 -8.95 -3.49
C LEU A 613 23.54 -10.28 -2.92
N TYR A 614 22.69 -10.94 -2.14
CA TYR A 614 22.97 -12.22 -1.49
C TYR A 614 22.19 -13.35 -2.14
N CYS A 615 22.78 -14.54 -2.14
CA CYS A 615 22.07 -15.80 -2.37
C CYS A 615 22.24 -16.70 -1.15
N ILE A 616 21.11 -17.04 -0.54
CA ILE A 616 21.02 -17.93 0.62
C ILE A 616 20.57 -19.31 0.14
N GLY A 617 21.19 -20.37 0.66
CA GLY A 617 20.84 -21.75 0.33
C GLY A 617 21.46 -22.75 1.30
N ASN A 618 20.84 -23.93 1.40
CA ASN A 618 21.27 -25.03 2.26
C ASN A 618 22.41 -25.87 1.66
#